data_AF-A0A950YAA1-F1
#
_entry.id   AF-A0A950YAA1-F1
#
_cell.length_a   1.000
_cell.length_b   1.000
_cell.length_c   1.000
_cell.angle_alpha   90.00
_cell.angle_beta   90.00
_cell.angle_gamma   90.00
#
_symmetry.space_group_name_H-M   'P 1'
#
loop_
_entity.id
_entity.type
_entity.pdbx_description
1 polymer ?
#
loop_
_entity_poly.entity_id
_entity_poly.type
_entity_poly.pdbx_seq_one_letter_code
_entity_poly.pdbx_strand_id
1 'polypeptide(L)'
;MAVASEGTPPAAAPTKGPAKGWAQRGGALSLAQRFLTLREGSIIVITLIAFLYFAISTPHFLTSSGLKALLPYFAPFAILAAGEVFVMINAEIDLSVGAVYLFTPFIFYKLNANVGLPLVPAMIGALIV
;
A
#
# COMPACT_ATOMS: atom_id res chain seq x y z
N MET A 1 -13.22 85.06 18.79
CA MET A 1 -13.44 83.77 18.10
C MET A 1 -13.37 82.68 19.18
N ALA A 2 -14.49 82.36 19.84
CA ALA A 2 -15.44 81.31 19.43
C ALA A 2 -14.76 79.93 19.49
N VAL A 3 -14.67 79.31 20.68
CA VAL A 3 -15.64 78.38 21.33
C VAL A 3 -15.74 77.03 20.60
N ALA A 4 -15.47 75.98 21.38
CA ALA A 4 -15.50 74.56 21.03
C ALA A 4 -16.91 73.99 20.81
N SER A 5 -17.01 73.00 19.91
CA SER A 5 -17.95 71.85 19.82
C SER A 5 -17.82 71.33 18.38
N GLU A 6 -17.86 70.05 18.03
CA GLU A 6 -18.29 68.85 18.72
C GLU A 6 -17.73 67.63 17.95
N GLY A 7 -17.62 66.49 18.64
CA GLY A 7 -16.97 65.29 18.14
C GLY A 7 -17.58 64.72 16.86
N THR A 8 -16.70 64.29 15.95
CA THR A 8 -17.12 63.39 14.87
C THR A 8 -17.42 62.00 15.48
N PRO A 9 -18.58 61.40 15.20
CA PRO A 9 -19.00 60.12 15.78
C PRO A 9 -17.98 59.00 15.55
N PRO A 10 -17.86 58.03 16.46
CA PRO A 10 -16.98 56.89 16.27
C PRO A 10 -17.40 56.14 15.00
N ALA A 11 -16.47 56.05 14.03
CA ALA A 11 -16.65 55.19 12.88
C ALA A 11 -16.81 53.76 13.41
N ALA A 12 -18.03 53.24 13.28
CA ALA A 12 -18.44 51.94 13.76
C ALA A 12 -17.44 50.88 13.28
N ALA A 13 -16.95 50.09 14.23
CA ALA A 13 -16.09 48.95 13.94
C ALA A 13 -16.75 48.09 12.83
N PRO A 14 -15.98 47.58 11.86
CA PRO A 14 -16.53 46.64 10.89
C PRO A 14 -17.14 45.47 11.65
N THR A 15 -18.45 45.29 11.50
CA THR A 15 -19.17 44.14 12.02
C THR A 15 -18.49 42.91 11.45
N LYS A 16 -17.93 42.08 12.33
CA LYS A 16 -17.46 40.75 11.96
C LYS A 16 -18.66 40.03 11.35
N GLY A 17 -18.70 39.94 10.03
CA GLY A 17 -19.64 39.07 9.32
C GLY A 17 -19.56 37.67 9.92
N PRO A 18 -20.65 36.88 9.86
CA PRO A 18 -20.70 35.60 10.55
C PRO A 18 -19.48 34.79 10.13
N ALA A 19 -18.63 34.47 11.10
CA ALA A 19 -17.54 33.53 10.91
C ALA A 19 -18.21 32.27 10.38
N LYS A 20 -18.07 32.02 9.07
CA LYS A 20 -18.63 30.86 8.40
C LYS A 20 -17.94 29.65 9.03
N GLY A 21 -18.58 29.08 10.06
CA GLY A 21 -18.24 27.81 10.68
C GLY A 21 -18.52 26.66 9.73
N TRP A 22 -17.82 26.63 8.60
CA TRP A 22 -17.99 25.65 7.52
C TRP A 22 -16.80 24.68 7.39
N ALA A 23 -16.02 24.47 8.45
CA ALA A 23 -14.81 23.65 8.34
C ALA A 23 -14.63 22.58 9.43
N GLN A 24 -15.70 22.17 10.13
CA GLN A 24 -15.62 21.08 11.11
C GLN A 24 -16.39 19.80 10.73
N ARG A 25 -17.11 19.78 9.61
CA ARG A 25 -17.81 18.57 9.13
C ARG A 25 -16.93 17.60 8.31
N GLY A 26 -15.66 17.95 8.09
CA GLY A 26 -14.79 17.24 7.17
C GLY A 26 -13.64 16.45 7.80
N GLY A 27 -13.49 16.37 9.12
CA GLY A 27 -12.29 15.76 9.73
C GLY A 27 -12.04 14.31 9.28
N ALA A 28 -13.04 13.44 9.49
CA ALA A 28 -12.96 12.04 9.08
C ALA A 28 -12.98 11.86 7.55
N LEU A 29 -13.77 12.65 6.83
CA LEU A 29 -13.87 12.59 5.37
C LEU A 29 -12.59 13.08 4.68
N SER A 30 -11.92 14.10 5.23
CA SER A 30 -10.65 14.63 4.73
C SER A 30 -9.45 13.75 5.09
N LEU A 31 -9.48 13.07 6.25
CA LEU A 31 -8.51 12.02 6.60
C LEU A 31 -8.68 10.80 5.68
N ALA A 32 -9.91 10.37 5.44
CA ALA A 32 -10.21 9.30 4.49
C ALA A 32 -9.79 9.70 3.06
N GLN A 33 -10.12 10.90 2.59
CA GLN A 33 -9.64 11.41 1.29
C GLN A 33 -8.12 11.45 1.22
N ARG A 34 -7.44 11.94 2.26
CA ARG A 34 -5.98 11.94 2.31
C ARG A 34 -5.40 10.54 2.22
N PHE A 35 -5.92 9.60 3.00
CA PHE A 35 -5.49 8.21 2.96
C PHE A 35 -5.72 7.59 1.57
N LEU A 36 -6.89 7.82 0.95
CA LEU A 36 -7.20 7.35 -0.41
C LEU A 36 -6.33 8.00 -1.50
N THR A 37 -5.86 9.24 -1.29
CA THR A 37 -4.96 9.92 -2.23
C THR A 37 -3.49 9.51 -2.08
N LEU A 38 -3.11 8.85 -0.97
CA LEU A 38 -1.78 8.28 -0.83
C LEU A 38 -1.66 7.02 -1.71
N ARG A 39 -0.49 6.86 -2.34
CA ARG A 39 -0.19 5.69 -3.19
C ARG A 39 -0.34 4.37 -2.43
N GLU A 40 -0.09 4.38 -1.13
CA GLU A 40 -0.24 3.21 -0.25
C GLU A 40 -1.71 2.91 0.10
N GLY A 41 -2.54 3.95 0.26
CA GLY A 41 -3.94 3.77 0.62
C GLY A 41 -4.76 3.14 -0.50
N SER A 42 -4.44 3.44 -1.76
CA SER A 42 -5.08 2.80 -2.92
C SER A 42 -4.81 1.30 -2.98
N ILE A 43 -3.60 0.85 -2.61
CA ILE A 43 -3.23 -0.57 -2.55
C ILE A 43 -4.08 -1.28 -1.48
N ILE A 44 -4.20 -0.71 -0.29
CA ILE A 44 -5.00 -1.30 0.79
C ILE A 44 -6.48 -1.40 0.36
N VAL A 45 -7.01 -0.36 -0.25
CA VAL A 45 -8.40 -0.33 -0.73
C VAL A 45 -8.65 -1.40 -1.78
N ILE A 46 -7.80 -1.51 -2.81
CA ILE A 46 -7.98 -2.53 -3.84
C ILE A 46 -7.83 -3.94 -3.28
N THR A 47 -6.91 -4.16 -2.32
CA THR A 47 -6.79 -5.44 -1.61
C THR A 47 -8.06 -5.79 -0.84
N LEU A 48 -8.65 -4.85 -0.10
CA LEU A 48 -9.91 -5.07 0.61
C LEU A 48 -11.07 -5.36 -0.35
N ILE A 49 -11.17 -4.61 -1.45
CA ILE A 49 -12.20 -4.83 -2.48
C ILE A 49 -12.06 -6.23 -3.08
N ALA A 50 -10.84 -6.63 -3.48
CA ALA A 50 -10.59 -7.96 -4.02
C ALA A 50 -10.90 -9.06 -3.00
N PHE A 51 -10.50 -8.86 -1.74
CA PHE A 51 -10.78 -9.80 -0.65
C PHE A 51 -12.29 -9.99 -0.45
N LEU A 52 -13.06 -8.90 -0.36
CA LEU A 52 -14.52 -8.96 -0.22
C LEU A 52 -15.18 -9.62 -1.43
N TYR A 53 -14.73 -9.28 -2.64
CA TYR A 53 -15.23 -9.89 -3.87
C TYR A 53 -15.05 -11.41 -3.84
N PHE A 54 -13.84 -11.91 -3.57
CA PHE A 54 -13.61 -13.36 -3.53
C PHE A 54 -14.29 -14.05 -2.34
N ALA A 55 -14.42 -13.36 -1.20
CA ALA A 55 -15.15 -13.88 -0.05
C ALA A 55 -16.62 -14.15 -0.34
N ILE A 56 -17.26 -13.32 -1.19
CA ILE A 56 -18.68 -13.46 -1.53
C ILE A 56 -18.87 -14.33 -2.79
N SER A 57 -17.99 -14.18 -3.79
CA SER A 57 -18.12 -14.87 -5.08
C SER A 57 -17.59 -16.31 -5.08
N THR A 58 -16.67 -16.66 -4.16
CA THR A 58 -16.03 -17.98 -4.12
C THR A 58 -16.30 -18.68 -2.78
N PRO A 59 -17.16 -19.71 -2.74
CA PRO A 59 -17.52 -20.40 -1.49
C PRO A 59 -16.33 -21.01 -0.73
N HIS A 60 -15.25 -21.32 -1.45
CA HIS A 60 -14.06 -21.96 -0.89
C HIS A 60 -13.02 -20.95 -0.37
N PHE A 61 -13.16 -19.65 -0.64
CA PHE A 61 -12.10 -18.66 -0.39
C PHE A 61 -11.71 -18.53 1.10
N LEU A 62 -12.68 -18.40 2.00
CA LEU A 62 -12.45 -18.29 3.45
C LEU A 62 -12.43 -19.64 4.19
N THR A 63 -12.44 -20.75 3.45
CA THR A 63 -12.34 -22.07 4.07
C THR A 63 -10.90 -22.38 4.45
N SER A 64 -10.70 -23.26 5.44
CA SER A 64 -9.35 -23.67 5.86
C SER A 64 -8.57 -24.34 4.71
N SER A 65 -9.22 -25.10 3.84
CA SER A 65 -8.62 -25.71 2.66
C SER A 65 -8.28 -24.68 1.58
N GLY A 66 -9.19 -23.73 1.31
CA GLY A 66 -8.96 -22.65 0.35
C GLY A 66 -7.79 -21.74 0.75
N LEU A 67 -7.74 -21.33 2.02
CA LEU A 67 -6.61 -20.54 2.53
C LEU A 67 -5.30 -21.33 2.46
N LYS A 68 -5.29 -22.62 2.85
CA LYS A 68 -4.09 -23.48 2.75
C LYS A 68 -3.62 -23.66 1.30
N ALA A 69 -4.52 -23.63 0.32
CA ALA A 69 -4.16 -23.70 -1.09
C ALA A 69 -3.63 -22.34 -1.61
N LEU A 70 -4.15 -21.22 -1.12
CA LEU A 70 -3.78 -19.88 -1.57
C LEU A 70 -2.48 -19.36 -0.94
N LEU A 71 -2.31 -19.58 0.37
CA LEU A 71 -1.19 -19.06 1.17
C LEU A 71 0.19 -19.37 0.58
N PRO A 72 0.49 -20.59 0.08
CA PRO A 72 1.80 -20.90 -0.51
C PRO A 72 2.14 -20.07 -1.75
N TYR A 73 1.15 -19.58 -2.50
CA TYR A 73 1.39 -18.69 -3.64
C TYR A 73 1.68 -17.25 -3.22
N PHE A 74 1.12 -16.82 -2.08
CA PHE A 74 1.33 -15.47 -1.56
C PHE A 74 2.58 -15.36 -0.67
N ALA A 75 2.90 -16.42 0.09
CA ALA A 75 3.97 -16.44 1.06
C ALA A 75 5.33 -15.99 0.49
N PRO A 76 5.77 -16.42 -0.70
CA PRO A 76 7.04 -15.95 -1.27
C PRO A 76 7.07 -14.43 -1.43
N PHE A 77 6.00 -13.81 -1.97
CA PHE A 77 5.95 -12.36 -2.15
C PHE A 77 5.96 -11.60 -0.82
N ALA A 78 5.28 -12.12 0.20
CA ALA A 78 5.29 -11.51 1.54
C ALA A 78 6.67 -11.57 2.20
N ILE A 79 7.37 -12.71 2.07
CA ILE A 79 8.73 -12.91 2.58
C ILE A 79 9.71 -11.97 1.85
N LEU A 80 9.64 -11.91 0.52
CA LEU A 80 10.48 -11.02 -0.29
C LEU A 80 10.22 -9.55 0.04
N ALA A 81 8.96 -9.13 0.10
CA ALA A 81 8.60 -7.75 0.45
C ALA A 81 9.12 -7.34 1.85
N ALA A 82 9.10 -8.25 2.82
CA ALA A 82 9.66 -8.00 4.15
C ALA A 82 11.19 -7.81 4.11
N GLY A 83 11.90 -8.58 3.26
CA GLY A 83 13.34 -8.42 3.03
C GLY A 83 13.70 -7.12 2.32
N GLU A 84 12.94 -6.77 1.27
CA GLU A 84 13.13 -5.57 0.45
C GLU A 84 13.02 -4.27 1.26
N VAL A 85 12.24 -4.25 2.34
CA VAL A 85 12.18 -3.08 3.23
C VAL A 85 13.56 -2.75 3.82
N PHE A 86 14.36 -3.75 4.19
CA PHE A 86 15.71 -3.52 4.72
C PHE A 86 16.66 -2.96 3.67
N VAL A 87 16.55 -3.46 2.44
CA VAL A 87 17.34 -2.98 1.28
C VAL A 87 16.98 -1.52 0.96
N MET A 88 15.68 -1.20 0.91
CA MET A 88 15.21 0.16 0.66
C MET A 88 15.62 1.15 1.75
N ILE A 89 15.68 0.72 3.03
CA ILE A 89 16.18 1.56 4.13
C ILE A 89 17.64 1.93 3.93
N ASN A 90 18.44 1.03 3.34
CA ASN A 90 19.83 1.30 2.97
C ASN A 90 19.97 2.16 1.70
N ALA A 91 18.86 2.67 1.15
CA ALA A 91 18.79 3.42 -0.11
C ALA A 91 19.25 2.61 -1.34
N GLU A 92 19.20 1.28 -1.25
CA GLU A 92 19.45 0.38 -2.37
C GLU A 92 18.12 0.13 -3.12
N ILE A 93 18.16 0.18 -4.45
CA ILE A 93 17.04 -0.20 -5.31
C ILE A 93 17.42 -1.54 -5.96
N ASP A 94 17.23 -2.62 -5.21
CA ASP A 94 17.63 -3.95 -5.65
C ASP A 94 16.56 -4.58 -6.54
N LEU A 95 16.84 -4.60 -7.85
CA LEU A 95 16.00 -5.33 -8.82
C LEU A 95 16.38 -6.82 -8.90
N SER A 96 17.53 -7.21 -8.34
CA SER A 96 18.08 -8.56 -8.49
C SER A 96 17.22 -9.62 -7.81
N VAL A 97 16.51 -9.28 -6.71
CA VAL A 97 15.61 -10.20 -6.03
C VAL A 97 14.53 -10.76 -6.96
N GLY A 98 14.00 -9.91 -7.85
CA GLY A 98 12.99 -10.29 -8.82
C GLY A 98 13.58 -11.17 -9.93
N ALA A 99 14.81 -10.87 -10.35
CA ALA A 99 15.53 -11.69 -11.31
C ALA A 99 15.81 -13.09 -10.76
N VAL A 100 16.32 -13.21 -9.53
CA VAL A 100 16.59 -14.50 -8.85
C VAL A 100 15.29 -15.30 -8.68
N TYR A 101 14.22 -14.64 -8.20
CA TYR A 101 12.93 -15.31 -7.99
C TYR A 101 12.35 -15.94 -9.26
N LEU A 102 12.58 -15.34 -10.43
CA LEU A 102 12.10 -15.87 -11.71
C LEU A 102 13.10 -16.84 -12.37
N PHE A 103 14.39 -16.55 -12.28
CA PHE A 103 15.43 -17.25 -12.99
C PHE A 103 15.79 -18.59 -12.33
N THR A 104 15.94 -18.62 -11.01
CA THR A 104 16.32 -19.84 -10.28
C THR A 104 15.32 -20.99 -10.50
N PRO A 105 13.98 -20.82 -10.39
CA PRO A 105 13.04 -21.90 -10.69
C PRO A 105 13.09 -22.36 -12.15
N PHE A 106 13.37 -21.46 -13.08
CA PHE A 106 13.53 -21.80 -14.49
C PHE A 106 14.75 -22.70 -14.71
N ILE A 107 15.89 -22.38 -14.10
CA ILE A 107 17.09 -23.22 -14.15
C ILE A 107 16.84 -24.56 -13.48
N PHE A 108 16.20 -24.57 -12.31
CA PHE A 108 15.80 -25.81 -11.63
C PHE A 108 14.97 -26.72 -12.55
N TYR A 109 13.95 -26.15 -13.22
CA TYR A 109 13.12 -26.90 -14.15
C TYR A 109 13.94 -27.47 -15.31
N LYS A 110 14.83 -26.68 -15.92
CA LYS A 110 15.72 -27.17 -16.99
C LYS A 110 16.61 -28.32 -16.51
N LEU A 111 17.21 -28.19 -15.34
CA LEU A 111 18.09 -29.21 -14.76
C LEU A 111 17.35 -30.50 -14.38
N ASN A 112 16.18 -30.37 -13.75
CA ASN A 112 15.40 -31.52 -13.31
C ASN A 112 14.64 -32.19 -14.47
N ALA A 113 13.94 -31.42 -15.30
CA ALA A 113 13.03 -31.94 -16.32
C ALA A 113 13.69 -32.22 -17.68
N ASN A 114 14.71 -31.44 -18.08
CA ASN A 114 15.37 -31.66 -19.37
C ASN A 114 16.70 -32.42 -19.24
N VAL A 115 17.50 -32.12 -18.21
CA VAL A 115 18.78 -32.81 -17.97
C VAL A 115 18.58 -34.09 -17.15
N GLY A 116 17.47 -34.21 -16.42
CA GLY A 116 17.13 -35.41 -15.65
C GLY A 116 17.86 -35.51 -14.30
N LEU A 117 18.42 -34.40 -13.79
CA LEU A 117 19.06 -34.39 -12.49
C LEU A 117 18.04 -34.65 -11.38
N PRO A 118 18.36 -35.48 -10.37
CA PRO A 118 17.49 -35.67 -9.23
C PRO A 118 17.34 -34.37 -8.43
N LEU A 119 16.32 -34.31 -7.56
CA LEU A 119 15.87 -33.08 -6.91
C LEU A 119 17.00 -32.28 -6.25
N VAL A 120 17.85 -32.94 -5.46
CA VAL A 120 18.88 -32.26 -4.66
C VAL A 120 19.96 -31.59 -5.54
N PRO A 121 20.64 -32.28 -6.47
CA PRO A 121 21.64 -31.63 -7.32
C PRO A 121 21.03 -30.60 -8.29
N ALA A 122 19.80 -30.80 -8.76
CA ALA A 122 19.12 -29.78 -9.58
C ALA A 122 18.84 -28.50 -8.78
N MET A 123 18.43 -28.63 -7.52
CA MET A 123 18.20 -27.50 -6.61
C MET A 123 19.49 -26.75 -6.29
N ILE A 124 20.57 -27.47 -5.97
CA ILE A 124 21.88 -26.85 -5.71
C ILE A 124 22.37 -26.13 -6.96
N GLY A 125 22.30 -26.78 -8.13
CA GLY A 125 22.70 -26.17 -9.40
C GLY A 125 21.90 -24.92 -9.73
N ALA A 126 20.60 -24.89 -9.43
CA ALA A 126 19.76 -23.72 -9.66
C ALA A 126 20.02 -22.54 -8.71
N LEU A 127 20.45 -22.82 -7.47
CA LEU A 127 20.74 -21.79 -6.47
C LEU A 127 22.12 -21.14 -6.63
N ILE A 128 23.02 -21.77 -7.38
CA ILE A 128 24.39 -21.27 -7.61
C ILE A 128 24.44 -20.29 -8.80
N VAL A 129 23.48 -20.36 -9.72
CA VAL A 129 23.40 -19.52 -10.92
C VAL A 129 22.50 -18.33 -10.65
#